data_AF-A0A1N7RV96-F1
#
_entry.id   AF-A0A1N7RV96-F1
#
_cell.length_a   1.000
_cell.length_b   1.000
_cell.length_c   1.000
_cell.angle_alpha   90.00
_cell.angle_beta   90.00
_cell.angle_gamma   90.00
#
_symmetry.space_group_name_H-M   'P 1'
#
loop_
_entity.id
_entity.type
_entity.pdbx_description
1 polymer ?
#
loop_
_entity_poly.entity_id
_entity_poly.type
_entity_poly.pdbx_seq_one_letter_code
_entity_poly.pdbx_strand_id
1 'polypeptide(L)'
;MIDVQGARRASDNIAELRFFAPGFPMASNLHDLPDSPCIGVCSTLFDEVCKGCGRTATEVSNWVFLSDEEKRAVWLRIEQEGTAMRFQNDRL
;
A
#
# COMPACT_ATOMS: atom_id res chain seq x y z
N MET A 1 -40.64 20.84 16.72
CA MET A 1 -39.69 21.96 16.56
C MET A 1 -38.31 21.36 16.46
N ILE A 2 -37.79 21.22 15.24
CA ILE A 2 -36.43 20.74 15.00
C ILE A 2 -35.55 21.98 15.00
N ASP A 3 -34.62 22.05 15.94
CA ASP A 3 -33.65 23.14 16.06
C ASP A 3 -32.64 23.05 14.89
N VAL A 4 -32.65 24.04 14.00
CA VAL A 4 -31.79 24.16 12.80
C VAL A 4 -30.70 25.21 13.06
N GLN A 5 -30.10 25.24 14.26
CA GLN A 5 -29.05 26.19 14.60
C GLN A 5 -27.81 25.49 15.16
N GLY A 6 -27.07 24.82 14.26
CA GLY A 6 -25.72 24.30 14.54
C GLY A 6 -24.75 24.26 13.36
N ALA A 7 -25.15 24.70 12.15
CA ALA A 7 -24.30 24.66 10.97
C ALA A 7 -23.55 25.99 10.76
N ARG A 8 -22.60 26.32 11.63
CA ARG A 8 -21.62 27.39 11.34
C ARG A 8 -20.21 26.99 11.78
N ARG A 9 -19.34 26.90 10.77
CA ARG A 9 -17.87 26.98 10.77
C ARG A 9 -17.11 25.87 11.49
N ALA A 10 -16.59 24.95 10.68
CA ALA A 10 -15.27 24.36 10.90
C ALA A 10 -14.55 24.35 9.54
N SER A 11 -14.02 25.51 9.16
CA SER A 11 -12.78 25.54 8.40
C SER A 11 -11.66 25.11 9.36
N ASP A 12 -10.65 24.44 8.82
CA ASP A 12 -9.29 24.37 9.38
C ASP A 12 -9.02 23.32 10.48
N ASN A 13 -8.91 22.04 10.10
CA ASN A 13 -7.69 21.25 10.37
C ASN A 13 -7.76 19.84 9.77
N ILE A 14 -6.91 19.53 8.80
CA ILE A 14 -6.77 18.15 8.26
C ILE A 14 -6.16 17.20 9.32
N ALA A 15 -5.63 17.74 10.43
CA ALA A 15 -5.05 16.97 11.54
C ALA A 15 -6.06 16.17 12.39
N GLU A 16 -7.35 16.54 12.41
CA GLU A 16 -8.37 15.88 13.25
C GLU A 16 -9.06 14.67 12.57
N LEU A 17 -8.84 14.48 11.27
CA LEU A 17 -9.41 13.37 10.48
C LEU A 17 -8.75 12.00 10.74
N ARG A 18 -7.87 11.89 11.75
CA ARG A 18 -7.08 10.68 12.04
C ARG A 18 -7.52 9.88 13.27
N PHE A 19 -8.56 10.30 14.01
CA PHE A 19 -8.83 9.74 15.33
C PHE A 19 -10.04 8.79 15.45
N PHE A 20 -10.87 8.62 14.40
CA PHE A 20 -12.02 7.70 14.46
C PHE A 20 -12.09 6.71 13.28
N ALA A 21 -11.10 5.82 13.19
CA ALA A 21 -11.22 4.57 12.44
C ALA A 21 -10.97 3.39 13.38
N PRO A 22 -12.00 2.85 14.07
CA PRO A 22 -11.84 1.63 14.82
C PRO A 22 -11.73 0.45 13.83
N GLY A 23 -10.51 -0.09 13.68
CA GLY A 23 -10.31 -1.41 13.07
C GLY A 23 -9.92 -1.45 11.59
N PHE A 24 -8.76 -0.89 11.22
CA PHE A 24 -8.02 -1.41 10.06
C PHE A 24 -6.86 -2.28 10.54
N PRO A 25 -7.05 -3.60 10.73
CA PRO A 25 -5.98 -4.54 11.11
C PRO A 25 -5.01 -4.85 9.96
N MET A 26 -4.81 -3.92 9.02
CA MET A 26 -4.17 -4.18 7.72
C MET A 26 -2.73 -3.65 7.64
N ALA A 27 -2.06 -3.43 8.76
CA ALA A 27 -0.62 -3.20 8.76
C ALA A 27 0.07 -4.55 8.95
N SER A 28 0.94 -4.93 8.02
CA SER A 28 1.75 -6.14 8.15
C SER A 28 2.77 -5.87 9.27
N ASN A 29 2.99 -6.82 10.21
CA ASN A 29 3.94 -6.60 11.31
C ASN A 29 5.41 -6.74 10.87
N LEU A 30 5.70 -6.45 9.61
CA LEU A 30 7.04 -6.49 9.05
C LEU A 30 7.72 -5.14 9.35
N HIS A 31 8.12 -4.94 10.60
CA HIS A 31 8.53 -3.64 11.16
C HIS A 31 9.70 -2.93 10.44
N ASP A 32 10.47 -3.65 9.61
CA ASP A 32 11.65 -3.11 8.92
C ASP A 32 11.41 -2.83 7.41
N LEU A 33 10.26 -3.24 6.85
CA LEU A 33 9.93 -3.04 5.44
C LEU A 33 8.63 -2.25 5.28
N PRO A 34 8.47 -1.48 4.18
CA PRO A 34 7.18 -0.88 3.91
C PRO A 34 6.10 -1.95 3.71
N ASP A 35 4.87 -1.63 4.09
CA ASP A 35 3.70 -2.54 4.03
C ASP A 35 3.46 -3.15 2.64
N SER A 36 3.95 -2.53 1.57
CA SER A 36 3.85 -3.04 0.21
C SER A 36 5.02 -2.58 -0.67
N PRO A 37 5.51 -3.43 -1.61
CA PRO A 37 6.54 -3.04 -2.59
C PRO A 37 5.98 -2.17 -3.74
N CYS A 38 4.69 -1.82 -3.72
CA CYS A 38 4.04 -1.08 -4.80
C CYS A 38 4.56 0.37 -4.93
N ILE A 39 4.78 0.82 -6.17
CA ILE A 39 5.15 2.23 -6.50
C ILE A 39 4.07 2.95 -7.32
N GLY A 40 2.86 2.39 -7.41
CA GLY A 40 1.76 2.97 -8.20
C GLY A 40 1.83 2.74 -9.71
N VAL A 41 2.86 2.05 -10.20
CA VAL A 41 2.97 1.64 -11.62
C VAL A 41 2.72 0.15 -11.73
N CYS A 42 1.77 -0.24 -12.59
CA CYS A 42 1.40 -1.63 -12.80
C CYS A 42 1.51 -1.99 -14.29
N SER A 43 2.15 -3.14 -14.57
CA SER A 43 2.25 -3.68 -15.94
C SER A 43 1.68 -5.10 -16.06
N THR A 44 1.06 -5.64 -14.99
CA THR A 44 0.58 -7.04 -14.96
C THR A 44 -0.60 -7.33 -15.89
N LEU A 45 -1.13 -6.30 -16.58
CA LEU A 45 -2.09 -6.50 -17.65
C LEU A 45 -1.43 -7.09 -18.91
N PHE A 46 -0.12 -6.89 -19.08
CA PHE A 46 0.64 -7.28 -20.27
C PHE A 46 1.93 -8.05 -19.96
N ASP A 47 2.39 -8.04 -18.72
CA ASP A 47 3.59 -8.75 -18.25
C ASP A 47 3.23 -9.75 -17.13
N GLU A 48 3.90 -10.90 -17.09
CA GLU A 48 3.73 -11.88 -16.00
C GLU A 48 4.21 -11.34 -14.64
N VAL A 49 5.25 -10.50 -14.66
CA VAL A 49 5.83 -9.83 -13.50
C VAL A 49 5.74 -8.33 -13.68
N CYS A 50 5.18 -7.64 -12.68
CA CYS A 50 5.03 -6.20 -12.67
C CYS A 50 6.39 -5.51 -12.75
N LYS A 51 6.65 -4.76 -13.83
CA LYS A 51 7.89 -3.98 -13.97
C LYS A 51 8.05 -2.89 -12.92
N GLY A 52 6.96 -2.44 -12.30
CA GLY A 52 6.99 -1.44 -11.24
C GLY A 52 7.48 -1.99 -9.90
N CYS A 53 6.79 -3.01 -9.39
CA CYS A 53 7.01 -3.54 -8.04
C CYS A 53 7.60 -4.95 -7.96
N GLY A 54 7.78 -5.65 -9.09
CA GLY A 54 8.34 -7.01 -9.14
C GLY A 54 7.39 -8.14 -8.75
N ARG A 55 6.14 -7.84 -8.39
CA ARG A 55 5.11 -8.85 -8.05
C ARG A 55 4.44 -9.46 -9.29
N THR A 56 3.97 -10.70 -9.18
CA THR A 56 3.06 -11.33 -10.16
C THR A 56 1.64 -10.75 -10.04
N ALA A 57 0.80 -10.95 -11.07
CA ALA A 57 -0.61 -10.53 -11.04
C ALA A 57 -1.39 -11.08 -9.82
N THR A 58 -1.10 -12.33 -9.45
CA THR A 58 -1.71 -13.02 -8.30
C THR A 58 -1.27 -12.39 -6.98
N GLU A 59 0.01 -12.12 -6.80
CA GLU A 59 0.55 -11.46 -5.60
C GLU A 59 0.03 -10.02 -5.45
N VAL A 60 -0.15 -9.30 -6.57
CA VAL A 60 -0.74 -7.95 -6.56
C VAL A 60 -2.19 -7.99 -6.08
N SER A 61 -3.00 -8.86 -6.68
CA SER A 61 -4.45 -8.96 -6.39
C SER A 61 -4.73 -9.49 -4.98
N ASN A 62 -3.89 -10.41 -4.49
CA ASN A 62 -4.11 -11.08 -3.22
C ASN A 62 -3.32 -10.49 -2.05
N TRP A 63 -2.57 -9.39 -2.24
CA TRP A 63 -1.64 -8.86 -1.23
C TRP A 63 -2.23 -8.71 0.18
N VAL A 64 -3.47 -8.22 0.26
CA VAL A 64 -4.16 -7.99 1.54
C VAL A 64 -4.53 -9.27 2.27
N PHE A 65 -4.63 -10.40 1.55
CA PHE A 65 -4.97 -11.71 2.09
C PHE A 65 -3.75 -12.57 2.41
N LEU A 66 -2.57 -12.17 1.97
CA LEU A 66 -1.33 -12.87 2.28
C LEU A 66 -0.99 -12.72 3.78
N SER A 67 -0.56 -13.82 4.37
CA SER A 67 0.06 -13.84 5.70
C SER A 67 1.38 -13.06 5.70
N ASP A 68 1.86 -12.67 6.89
CA ASP A 68 3.13 -11.96 7.02
C ASP A 68 4.32 -12.80 6.51
N GLU A 69 4.25 -14.13 6.61
CA GLU A 69 5.28 -15.03 6.06
C GLU A 69 5.26 -15.06 4.53
N GLU A 70 4.08 -15.13 3.92
CA GLU A 70 3.95 -15.04 2.45
C GLU A 70 4.41 -13.69 1.93
N LYS A 71 4.05 -12.59 2.62
CA LYS A 71 4.53 -11.24 2.26
C LYS A 71 6.05 -11.15 2.35
N ARG A 72 6.66 -11.75 3.39
CA ARG A 72 8.12 -11.81 3.55
C ARG A 72 8.79 -12.61 2.43
N ALA A 73 8.21 -13.75 2.05
CA ALA A 73 8.71 -14.55 0.92
C ALA A 73 8.67 -13.77 -0.40
N VAL A 74 7.59 -13.03 -0.65
CA VAL A 74 7.47 -12.14 -1.82
C VAL A 74 8.52 -11.03 -1.78
N TRP A 75 8.73 -10.39 -0.63
CA TRP A 75 9.77 -9.38 -0.45
C TRP A 75 11.17 -9.92 -0.76
N LEU A 76 11.53 -11.05 -0.15
CA LEU A 76 12.82 -11.70 -0.38
C LEU A 76 13.06 -11.99 -1.88
N ARG A 77 12.04 -12.53 -2.57
CA ARG A 77 12.12 -12.79 -4.01
C ARG A 77 12.37 -11.51 -4.81
N ILE A 78 11.57 -10.48 -4.57
CA ILE A 78 11.63 -9.22 -5.33
C ILE A 78 12.97 -8.51 -5.12
N GLU A 79 13.49 -8.50 -3.88
CA GLU A 79 14.80 -7.95 -3.55
C GLU A 79 15.94 -8.75 -4.17
N GLN A 80 15.87 -10.09 -4.17
CA GLN A 80 16.85 -10.94 -4.84
C GLN A 80 16.88 -10.74 -6.35
N GLU A 81 15.71 -10.57 -6.98
CA GLU A 81 15.61 -10.33 -8.41
C GLU A 81 16.12 -8.93 -8.80
N GLY A 82 15.77 -7.89 -8.03
CA GLY A 82 16.29 -6.53 -8.24
C GLY A 82 15.94 -5.91 -9.60
N THR A 83 15.03 -6.49 -10.38
CA THR A 83 14.75 -6.09 -11.76
C THR A 83 13.71 -4.98 -11.89
N ALA A 84 12.88 -4.79 -10.86
CA ALA A 84 11.77 -3.84 -10.87
C ALA A 84 12.25 -2.37 -10.80
N MET A 85 11.47 -1.46 -11.37
CA MET A 85 11.74 -0.02 -11.37
C MET A 85 11.90 0.56 -9.96
N ARG A 86 11.26 -0.03 -8.94
CA ARG A 86 11.45 0.33 -7.52
C ARG A 86 12.92 0.34 -7.08
N PHE A 87 13.78 -0.48 -7.69
CA PHE A 87 15.20 -0.57 -7.34
C PHE A 87 16.10 0.31 -8.20
N GLN A 88 15.59 0.88 -9.29
CA GLN A 88 16.36 1.70 -10.21
C GLN A 88 16.31 3.15 -9.73
N ASN A 89 17.29 3.57 -8.93
CA ASN A 89 17.35 4.92 -8.36
C ASN A 89 17.93 5.99 -9.33
N ASP A 90 18.31 5.61 -10.56
CA ASP A 90 19.16 6.43 -11.43
C ASP A 90 18.48 6.92 -12.73
N ARG A 91 17.15 7.08 -12.75
CA ARG A 91 16.43 7.66 -13.91
C ARG A 91 15.44 8.76 -13.53
N LEU A 92 15.87 9.68 -12.67
CA LEU A 92 15.27 11.02 -12.59
C LEU A 92 15.89 11.93 -13.65
#